data_AF-A0A7J6TBU9-F1
#
_entry.id   AF-A0A7J6TBU9-F1
#
_cell.length_a   1.000
_cell.length_b   1.000
_cell.length_c   1.000
_cell.angle_alpha   90.00
_cell.angle_beta   90.00
_cell.angle_gamma   90.00
#
_symmetry.space_group_name_H-M   'P 1'
#
loop_
_entity.id
_entity.type
_entity.pdbx_description
1 polymer ?
#
loop_
_entity_poly.entity_id
_entity_poly.type
_entity_poly.pdbx_seq_one_letter_code
_entity_poly.pdbx_strand_id
1 'polypeptide(L)'
;MMLSHHRRLASLTALPVCLAFASSDVSIEIYRDEHCFEKTGTLLLEAAGEACYANTFDPDQSSAFNVKTVDFTPNNERFTVSLYKDDCKTPETKNSFGERFTVHSGACEPVLGTTYGIYTVRYRNEERSCHTADAATQGGCSLLRVAVYSRYDNTDCSGTPVEVEMKPASSGECLRAENGTQVYVLASSSSNMTLQDFEGSDDCLEEPQRVINIFIGACYPLGIDQSFMWTISEPKRVVTGLSLATPRRASTLPFMLILLLTSLL
;
A
#
# COMPACT_ATOMS: atom_id res chain seq x y z
N MET A 1 27.99 17.24 60.28
CA MET A 1 28.30 16.62 58.97
C MET A 1 26.99 16.19 58.32
N MET A 2 26.44 16.99 57.40
CA MET A 2 25.29 16.62 56.58
C MET A 2 25.75 16.55 55.12
N LEU A 3 25.79 15.34 54.57
CA LEU A 3 26.11 15.10 53.16
C LEU A 3 24.79 15.11 52.37
N SER A 4 24.58 16.21 51.64
CA SER A 4 23.50 16.37 50.67
C SER A 4 23.85 15.64 49.36
N HIS A 5 23.10 14.60 49.04
CA HIS A 5 23.21 13.88 47.77
C HIS A 5 22.32 14.52 46.70
N HIS A 6 22.94 15.27 45.78
CA HIS A 6 22.30 15.71 44.55
C HIS A 6 22.19 14.54 43.56
N ARG A 7 20.99 13.97 43.42
CA ARG A 7 20.63 13.07 42.31
C ARG A 7 20.39 13.90 41.06
N ARG A 8 21.26 13.77 40.06
CA ARG A 8 21.03 14.28 38.71
C ARG A 8 20.10 13.31 37.96
N LEU A 9 18.90 13.77 37.61
CA LEU A 9 18.00 13.07 36.69
C LEU A 9 18.55 13.22 35.27
N ALA A 10 19.05 12.12 34.70
CA ALA A 10 19.35 12.04 33.28
C ALA A 10 18.03 11.93 32.51
N SER A 11 17.67 12.98 31.77
CA SER A 11 16.54 12.97 30.85
C SER A 11 16.90 12.12 29.64
N LEU A 12 16.33 10.91 29.57
CA LEU A 12 16.41 10.03 28.41
C LEU A 12 15.51 10.61 27.31
N THR A 13 16.07 11.35 26.37
CA THR A 13 15.34 11.79 25.17
C THR A 13 15.09 10.57 24.29
N ALA A 14 13.87 10.04 24.33
CA ALA A 14 13.41 9.04 23.39
C ALA A 14 13.49 9.63 21.98
N LEU A 15 14.44 9.13 21.18
CA LEU A 15 14.46 9.40 19.75
C LEU A 15 13.18 8.80 19.15
N PRO A 16 12.34 9.58 18.46
CA PRO A 16 11.25 9.01 17.70
C PRO A 16 11.87 8.19 16.56
N VAL A 17 11.83 6.87 16.70
CA VAL A 17 12.08 5.96 15.59
C VAL A 17 10.90 6.15 14.65
N CYS A 18 11.04 7.04 13.67
CA CYS A 18 10.16 7.06 12.50
C CYS A 18 10.42 5.77 11.72
N LEU A 19 9.73 4.69 12.09
CA LEU A 19 9.47 3.58 11.19
C LEU A 19 8.50 4.09 10.12
N ALA A 20 9.02 4.82 9.14
CA ALA A 20 8.32 5.02 7.90
C ALA A 20 8.23 3.64 7.25
N PHE A 21 7.11 2.95 7.43
CA PHE A 21 6.77 1.78 6.63
C PHE A 21 6.66 2.27 5.19
N ALA A 22 7.74 2.09 4.42
CA ALA A 22 7.72 2.32 2.99
C ALA A 22 6.67 1.39 2.40
N SER A 23 5.60 1.94 1.84
CA SER A 23 4.67 1.13 1.07
C SER A 23 5.36 0.73 -0.23
N SER A 24 5.22 -0.54 -0.60
CA SER A 24 5.77 -1.10 -1.82
C SER A 24 4.69 -1.86 -2.58
N ASP A 25 4.93 -1.98 -3.86
CA ASP A 25 4.18 -2.78 -4.81
C ASP A 25 5.07 -3.88 -5.36
N VAL A 26 4.48 -4.84 -6.04
CA VAL A 26 5.15 -5.95 -6.71
C VAL A 26 4.87 -5.85 -8.19
N SER A 27 5.92 -5.70 -8.99
CA SER A 27 5.83 -5.83 -10.43
C SER A 27 6.23 -7.25 -10.83
N ILE A 28 5.41 -7.87 -11.67
CA ILE A 28 5.64 -9.22 -12.18
C ILE A 28 5.76 -9.12 -13.69
N GLU A 29 6.92 -9.44 -14.24
CA GLU A 29 7.03 -9.67 -15.69
C GLU A 29 6.55 -11.09 -15.98
N ILE A 30 5.54 -11.26 -16.84
CA ILE A 30 4.91 -12.56 -17.11
C ILE A 30 5.50 -13.17 -18.39
N TYR A 31 5.71 -14.48 -18.34
CA TYR A 31 6.27 -15.32 -19.39
C TYR A 31 5.45 -16.60 -19.58
N ARG A 32 5.54 -17.18 -20.79
CA ARG A 32 4.87 -18.44 -21.15
C ARG A 32 5.59 -19.71 -20.70
N ASP A 33 6.87 -19.61 -20.39
CA ASP A 33 7.75 -20.74 -20.16
C ASP A 33 8.52 -20.63 -18.84
N GLU A 34 8.89 -21.78 -18.28
CA GLU A 34 9.59 -21.90 -16.99
C GLU A 34 11.01 -21.32 -16.97
N HIS A 35 11.54 -20.93 -18.14
CA HIS A 35 12.84 -20.29 -18.28
C HIS A 35 12.74 -18.78 -18.53
N CYS A 36 11.52 -18.23 -18.58
CA CYS A 36 11.23 -16.81 -18.81
C CYS A 36 11.86 -16.26 -20.10
N PHE A 37 11.71 -16.98 -21.23
CA PHE A 37 12.17 -16.52 -22.54
C PHE A 37 11.13 -15.69 -23.30
N GLU A 38 9.86 -16.10 -23.28
CA GLU A 38 8.78 -15.46 -24.05
C GLU A 38 7.91 -14.57 -23.17
N LYS A 39 8.27 -13.28 -23.06
CA LYS A 39 7.51 -12.29 -22.29
C LYS A 39 6.14 -12.03 -22.91
N THR A 40 5.08 -12.17 -22.12
CA THR A 40 3.69 -11.91 -22.52
C THR A 40 3.11 -10.64 -21.93
N GLY A 41 3.65 -10.16 -20.79
CA GLY A 41 3.11 -8.97 -20.16
C GLY A 41 3.84 -8.53 -18.91
N THR A 42 3.27 -7.55 -18.23
CA THR A 42 3.72 -7.07 -16.92
C THR A 42 2.50 -6.79 -16.05
N LEU A 43 2.51 -7.23 -14.80
CA LEU A 43 1.58 -6.84 -13.76
C LEU A 43 2.24 -5.89 -12.77
N LEU A 44 1.42 -5.07 -12.12
CA LEU A 44 1.80 -4.23 -10.99
C LEU A 44 0.74 -4.38 -9.90
N LEU A 45 1.15 -4.88 -8.74
CA LEU A 45 0.28 -5.35 -7.66
C LEU A 45 0.63 -4.70 -6.33
N GLU A 46 -0.32 -4.61 -5.41
CA GLU A 46 -0.09 -4.08 -4.07
C GLU A 46 0.51 -5.15 -3.19
N ALA A 47 1.70 -4.86 -2.63
CA ALA A 47 2.45 -5.83 -1.84
C ALA A 47 1.95 -5.99 -0.40
N ALA A 48 0.98 -5.17 0.03
CA ALA A 48 0.42 -5.20 1.38
C ALA A 48 -0.38 -6.49 1.66
N GLY A 49 -0.70 -7.29 0.63
CA GLY A 49 -1.39 -8.56 0.76
C GLY A 49 -2.89 -8.46 1.03
N GLU A 50 -3.46 -7.27 0.92
CA GLU A 50 -4.88 -7.01 1.17
C GLU A 50 -5.68 -6.82 -0.13
N ALA A 51 -5.02 -6.38 -1.21
CA ALA A 51 -5.66 -6.28 -2.51
C ALA A 51 -5.85 -7.66 -3.16
N CYS A 52 -7.04 -7.85 -3.72
CA CYS A 52 -7.40 -9.02 -4.52
C CYS A 52 -7.28 -8.71 -6.02
N TYR A 53 -6.77 -9.65 -6.80
CA TYR A 53 -6.59 -9.57 -8.25
C TYR A 53 -7.23 -10.79 -8.90
N ALA A 54 -7.85 -10.68 -10.08
CA ALA A 54 -8.23 -11.87 -10.84
C ALA A 54 -7.22 -12.18 -11.95
N ASN A 55 -7.14 -13.47 -12.25
CA ASN A 55 -6.35 -14.03 -13.32
C ASN A 55 -7.18 -14.15 -14.60
N THR A 56 -6.64 -13.68 -15.73
CA THR A 56 -7.15 -13.98 -17.08
C THR A 56 -6.16 -14.82 -17.90
N PHE A 57 -5.03 -15.24 -17.31
CA PHE A 57 -3.95 -15.96 -17.99
C PHE A 57 -4.21 -17.46 -18.17
N ASP A 58 -5.25 -18.00 -17.54
CA ASP A 58 -5.73 -19.36 -17.76
C ASP A 58 -7.08 -19.31 -18.51
N PRO A 59 -7.17 -19.83 -19.73
CA PRO A 59 -8.40 -19.78 -20.52
C PRO A 59 -9.54 -20.62 -19.94
N ASP A 60 -9.23 -21.60 -19.09
CA ASP A 60 -10.21 -22.56 -18.58
C ASP A 60 -10.61 -22.29 -17.12
N GLN A 61 -9.97 -21.32 -16.45
CA GLN A 61 -10.25 -21.01 -15.06
C GLN A 61 -9.91 -19.56 -14.66
N SER A 62 -10.94 -18.75 -14.39
CA SER A 62 -10.77 -17.49 -13.65
C SER A 62 -10.55 -17.80 -12.17
N SER A 63 -9.39 -17.41 -11.64
CA SER A 63 -9.05 -17.52 -10.21
C SER A 63 -8.64 -16.17 -9.69
N ALA A 64 -8.96 -15.86 -8.43
CA ALA A 64 -8.41 -14.69 -7.78
C ALA A 64 -7.13 -15.03 -7.02
N PHE A 65 -6.30 -14.02 -6.80
CA PHE A 65 -5.05 -14.16 -6.09
C PHE A 65 -4.68 -12.88 -5.35
N ASN A 66 -3.88 -13.02 -4.31
CA ASN A 66 -3.17 -11.91 -3.69
C ASN A 66 -1.68 -12.20 -3.59
N VAL A 67 -0.88 -11.14 -3.51
CA VAL A 67 0.57 -11.23 -3.34
C VAL A 67 0.95 -10.42 -2.11
N LYS A 68 1.72 -11.04 -1.21
CA LYS A 68 2.20 -10.41 0.03
C LYS A 68 3.71 -10.51 0.11
N THR A 69 4.40 -9.41 0.35
CA THR A 69 5.83 -9.46 0.69
C THR A 69 6.01 -10.05 2.09
N VAL A 70 6.82 -11.09 2.19
CA VAL A 70 7.13 -11.77 3.46
C VAL A 70 8.57 -11.55 3.92
N ASP A 71 9.47 -11.16 3.02
CA ASP A 71 10.85 -10.77 3.32
C ASP A 71 11.23 -9.53 2.47
N PHE A 72 11.81 -8.53 3.11
CA PHE A 72 12.26 -7.28 2.50
C PHE A 72 13.78 -7.19 2.40
N THR A 73 14.49 -8.31 2.62
CA THR A 73 15.95 -8.36 2.48
C THR A 73 16.35 -7.97 1.05
N PRO A 74 17.13 -6.90 0.85
CA PRO A 74 17.46 -6.43 -0.50
C PRO A 74 18.12 -7.53 -1.35
N ASN A 75 17.62 -7.73 -2.57
CA ASN A 75 18.04 -8.78 -3.51
C ASN A 75 17.74 -10.22 -3.06
N ASN A 76 16.97 -10.39 -1.99
CA ASN A 76 16.47 -11.67 -1.52
C ASN A 76 15.03 -11.50 -1.00
N GLU A 77 14.28 -10.59 -1.62
CA GLU A 77 12.89 -10.37 -1.24
C GLU A 77 12.08 -11.61 -1.59
N ARG A 78 11.10 -11.91 -0.74
CA ARG A 78 10.25 -13.09 -0.89
C ARG A 78 8.81 -12.67 -0.85
N PHE A 79 8.01 -13.32 -1.69
CA PHE A 79 6.58 -13.06 -1.80
C PHE A 79 5.81 -14.34 -1.55
N THR A 80 4.68 -14.23 -0.86
CA THR A 80 3.68 -15.29 -0.80
C THR A 80 2.56 -14.96 -1.75
N VAL A 81 2.26 -15.89 -2.65
CA VAL A 81 1.09 -15.85 -3.53
C VAL A 81 0.03 -16.75 -2.92
N SER A 82 -1.20 -16.25 -2.78
CA SER A 82 -2.34 -17.05 -2.30
C SER A 82 -3.43 -17.05 -3.36
N LEU A 83 -4.05 -18.21 -3.58
CA LEU A 83 -5.02 -18.44 -4.64
C LEU A 83 -6.42 -18.66 -4.07
N TYR A 84 -7.44 -18.17 -4.79
CA TYR A 84 -8.82 -18.12 -4.33
C TYR A 84 -9.82 -18.39 -5.47
N LYS A 85 -10.98 -18.91 -5.10
CA LYS A 85 -12.11 -19.23 -6.01
C LYS A 85 -13.00 -18.06 -6.33
N ASP A 86 -13.06 -17.11 -5.41
CA ASP A 86 -13.93 -15.93 -5.44
C ASP A 86 -13.06 -14.69 -5.17
N ASP A 87 -13.66 -13.60 -4.70
CA ASP A 87 -13.02 -12.31 -4.40
C ASP A 87 -12.07 -12.35 -3.18
N CYS A 88 -11.11 -13.28 -3.21
CA CYS A 88 -10.14 -13.58 -2.16
C CYS A 88 -10.74 -13.98 -0.80
N LYS A 89 -11.91 -14.64 -0.79
CA LYS A 89 -12.61 -15.09 0.42
C LYS A 89 -12.46 -16.61 0.63
N THR A 90 -12.56 -17.39 -0.44
CA THR A 90 -12.50 -18.86 -0.41
C THR A 90 -11.20 -19.36 -1.03
N PRO A 91 -10.28 -19.94 -0.24
CA PRO A 91 -9.00 -20.40 -0.78
C PRO A 91 -9.12 -21.55 -1.78
N GLU A 92 -8.26 -21.54 -2.80
CA GLU A 92 -8.19 -22.60 -3.81
C GLU A 92 -7.43 -23.81 -3.27
N THR A 93 -8.09 -24.95 -3.18
CA THR A 93 -7.55 -26.16 -2.54
C THR A 93 -7.16 -27.24 -3.54
N LYS A 94 -7.47 -27.08 -4.83
CA LYS A 94 -7.30 -28.13 -5.84
C LYS A 94 -6.18 -27.90 -6.85
N ASN A 95 -5.36 -26.87 -6.70
CA ASN A 95 -4.30 -26.58 -7.65
C ASN A 95 -2.99 -27.33 -7.34
N SER A 96 -2.10 -27.44 -8.33
CA SER A 96 -0.81 -28.16 -8.24
C SER A 96 0.21 -27.54 -7.26
N PHE A 97 0.02 -26.29 -6.87
CA PHE A 97 0.93 -25.52 -6.01
C PHE A 97 0.42 -25.39 -4.56
N GLY A 98 -0.79 -25.90 -4.28
CA GLY A 98 -1.50 -25.68 -3.03
C GLY A 98 -2.16 -24.31 -2.93
N GLU A 99 -2.79 -24.04 -1.79
CA GLU A 99 -3.49 -22.78 -1.51
C GLU A 99 -2.57 -21.56 -1.61
N ARG A 100 -1.30 -21.75 -1.23
CA ARG A 100 -0.30 -20.69 -1.06
C ARG A 100 1.08 -21.22 -1.38
N PHE A 101 1.88 -20.43 -2.07
CA PHE A 101 3.29 -20.75 -2.35
C PHE A 101 4.16 -19.50 -2.21
N THR A 102 5.47 -19.71 -2.05
CA THR A 102 6.46 -18.64 -1.87
C THR A 102 7.38 -18.57 -3.08
N VAL A 103 7.59 -17.37 -3.58
CA VAL A 103 8.44 -17.07 -4.75
C VAL A 103 9.54 -16.07 -4.37
N HIS A 104 10.62 -16.08 -5.15
CA HIS A 104 11.79 -15.22 -4.91
C HIS A 104 11.87 -14.08 -5.92
N SER A 105 12.27 -12.91 -5.43
CA SER A 105 12.57 -11.74 -6.24
C SER A 105 13.67 -12.03 -7.26
N GLY A 106 13.49 -11.59 -8.50
CA GLY A 106 14.47 -11.72 -9.58
C GLY A 106 14.63 -13.13 -10.19
N ALA A 107 13.97 -14.16 -9.64
CA ALA A 107 13.95 -15.50 -10.21
C ALA A 107 12.74 -15.70 -11.13
N CYS A 108 12.86 -16.61 -12.10
CA CYS A 108 11.72 -17.07 -12.90
C CYS A 108 10.92 -18.07 -12.06
N GLU A 109 9.77 -17.65 -11.58
CA GLU A 109 8.96 -18.40 -10.61
C GLU A 109 7.53 -18.59 -11.15
N PRO A 110 6.79 -19.62 -10.71
CA PRO A 110 5.39 -19.78 -11.10
C PRO A 110 4.56 -18.55 -10.71
N VAL A 111 3.65 -18.12 -11.59
CA VAL A 111 2.68 -17.05 -11.31
C VAL A 111 1.31 -17.66 -11.08
N LEU A 112 0.65 -18.09 -12.15
CA LEU A 112 -0.70 -18.68 -12.12
C LEU A 112 -0.84 -19.65 -13.31
N GLY A 113 -1.57 -20.75 -13.11
CA GLY A 113 -1.78 -21.74 -14.17
C GLY A 113 -0.45 -22.26 -14.73
N THR A 114 -0.24 -22.08 -16.04
CA THR A 114 0.99 -22.45 -16.75
C THR A 114 1.97 -21.29 -16.96
N THR A 115 1.72 -20.13 -16.38
CA THR A 115 2.57 -18.93 -16.55
C THR A 115 3.63 -18.82 -15.48
N TYR A 116 4.75 -18.21 -15.87
CA TYR A 116 5.89 -17.93 -15.01
C TYR A 116 6.16 -16.43 -14.99
N GLY A 117 6.90 -15.96 -14.01
CA GLY A 117 7.19 -14.55 -13.90
C GLY A 117 8.35 -14.20 -13.00
N ILE A 118 8.90 -13.03 -13.28
CA ILE A 118 9.98 -12.43 -12.50
C ILE A 118 9.37 -11.36 -11.60
N TYR A 119 9.40 -11.62 -10.31
CA TYR A 119 8.86 -10.74 -9.29
C TYR A 119 9.89 -9.67 -8.91
N THR A 120 9.47 -8.42 -8.83
CA THR A 120 10.32 -7.28 -8.45
C THR A 120 9.57 -6.33 -7.53
N VAL A 121 10.23 -5.81 -6.49
CA VAL A 121 9.64 -4.79 -5.63
C VAL A 121 9.68 -3.43 -6.34
N ARG A 122 8.56 -2.71 -6.32
CA ARG A 122 8.45 -1.31 -6.75
C ARG A 122 8.13 -0.46 -5.53
N TYR A 123 8.88 0.62 -5.32
CA TYR A 123 8.66 1.47 -4.15
C TYR A 123 7.61 2.56 -4.46
N ARG A 124 6.76 2.90 -3.49
CA ARG A 124 5.71 3.94 -3.65
C ARG A 124 6.18 5.36 -3.27
N ASN A 125 7.45 5.59 -2.92
CA ASN A 125 7.91 6.85 -2.33
C ASN A 125 9.01 7.61 -3.10
N GLU A 126 8.82 8.93 -3.08
CA GLU A 126 9.66 9.98 -3.64
C GLU A 126 11.02 10.17 -2.95
N GLU A 127 11.18 9.76 -1.70
CA GLU A 127 12.26 10.26 -0.82
C GLU A 127 13.67 9.73 -1.11
N ARG A 128 13.83 8.76 -2.03
CA ARG A 128 15.17 8.41 -2.52
C ARG A 128 15.30 8.07 -3.99
N SER A 129 14.21 7.86 -4.73
CA SER A 129 14.32 7.27 -6.07
C SER A 129 13.13 7.46 -7.01
N CYS A 130 12.10 8.25 -6.69
CA CYS A 130 11.02 8.57 -7.66
C CYS A 130 11.03 10.00 -8.19
N HIS A 131 11.97 10.84 -7.74
CA HIS A 131 12.05 12.26 -8.12
C HIS A 131 12.97 12.56 -9.31
N THR A 132 13.88 11.66 -9.68
CA THR A 132 14.71 11.87 -10.87
C THR A 132 13.89 11.55 -12.10
N ALA A 133 14.03 12.35 -13.17
CA ALA A 133 13.38 12.07 -14.46
C ALA A 133 13.72 10.66 -14.99
N ASP A 134 14.83 10.09 -14.51
CA ASP A 134 15.28 8.73 -14.80
C ASP A 134 14.47 7.64 -14.07
N ALA A 135 13.79 7.94 -12.96
CA ALA A 135 12.98 6.98 -12.22
C ALA A 135 11.69 6.61 -12.96
N ALA A 136 11.12 7.57 -13.70
CA ALA A 136 9.98 7.36 -14.57
C ALA A 136 10.32 6.53 -15.82
N THR A 137 11.58 6.61 -16.30
CA THR A 137 12.07 5.82 -17.45
C THR A 137 12.74 4.50 -17.06
N GLN A 138 13.25 4.36 -15.84
CA GLN A 138 13.84 3.11 -15.30
C GLN A 138 12.83 2.27 -14.50
N GLY A 139 11.57 2.70 -14.40
CA GLY A 139 10.47 1.92 -13.84
C GLY A 139 10.54 1.70 -12.32
N GLY A 140 11.41 2.38 -11.57
CA GLY A 140 11.65 2.08 -10.16
C GLY A 140 10.46 2.31 -9.21
N CYS A 141 9.39 2.94 -9.70
CA CYS A 141 8.30 3.45 -8.88
C CYS A 141 6.95 2.95 -9.36
N SER A 142 6.09 2.63 -8.41
CA SER A 142 4.74 2.16 -8.71
C SER A 142 3.75 3.31 -8.82
N LEU A 143 2.86 3.19 -9.82
CA LEU A 143 1.71 4.07 -10.01
C LEU A 143 0.39 3.41 -9.54
N LEU A 144 0.47 2.22 -8.93
CA LEU A 144 -0.70 1.51 -8.48
C LEU A 144 -1.37 2.25 -7.31
N ARG A 145 -2.65 2.52 -7.51
CA ARG A 145 -3.62 3.08 -6.59
C ARG A 145 -4.65 2.02 -6.25
N VAL A 146 -5.07 2.05 -4.99
CA VAL A 146 -5.97 1.08 -4.40
C VAL A 146 -7.16 1.82 -3.81
N ALA A 147 -8.35 1.38 -4.19
CA ALA A 147 -9.59 1.81 -3.58
C ALA A 147 -9.80 1.03 -2.28
N VAL A 148 -10.02 1.76 -1.20
CA VAL A 148 -10.25 1.21 0.13
C VAL A 148 -11.72 1.45 0.47
N TYR A 149 -12.47 0.36 0.58
CA TYR A 149 -13.81 0.34 1.13
C TYR A 149 -13.71 0.29 2.66
N SER A 150 -14.51 1.10 3.34
CA SER A 150 -14.61 1.08 4.80
C SER A 150 -16.08 1.14 5.21
N ARG A 151 -16.53 0.16 5.99
CA ARG A 151 -17.88 0.10 6.57
C ARG A 151 -17.86 0.51 8.03
N TYR A 152 -18.90 1.20 8.49
CA TYR A 152 -19.04 1.74 9.84
C TYR A 152 -20.41 1.37 10.43
N ASP A 153 -20.47 1.16 11.74
CA ASP A 153 -21.71 0.92 12.51
C ASP A 153 -22.39 2.25 12.96
N ASN A 154 -22.26 3.29 12.14
CA ASN A 154 -22.98 4.55 12.29
C ASN A 154 -23.35 5.08 10.90
N THR A 155 -24.17 6.13 10.85
CA THR A 155 -24.71 6.67 9.60
C THR A 155 -23.84 7.76 8.96
N ASP A 156 -22.74 8.17 9.60
CA ASP A 156 -21.92 9.33 9.21
C ASP A 156 -20.45 8.99 8.92
N CYS A 157 -20.14 7.70 8.73
CA CYS A 157 -18.79 7.19 8.47
C CYS A 157 -17.76 7.64 9.53
N SER A 158 -18.21 7.78 10.77
CA SER A 158 -17.36 8.19 11.89
C SER A 158 -16.82 6.97 12.65
N GLY A 159 -15.84 7.17 13.53
CA GLY A 159 -15.32 6.08 14.37
C GLY A 159 -14.43 5.06 13.63
N THR A 160 -14.29 3.87 14.22
CA THR A 160 -13.45 2.79 13.69
C THR A 160 -14.24 1.94 12.68
N PRO A 161 -13.71 1.70 11.48
CA PRO A 161 -14.39 0.85 10.51
C PRO A 161 -14.47 -0.59 11.03
N VAL A 162 -15.63 -1.22 10.82
CA VAL A 162 -15.90 -2.62 11.21
C VAL A 162 -15.46 -3.60 10.14
N GLU A 163 -15.30 -3.12 8.91
CA GLU A 163 -14.83 -3.88 7.76
C GLU A 163 -14.05 -2.95 6.84
N VAL A 164 -12.92 -3.46 6.33
CA VAL A 164 -12.08 -2.77 5.37
C VAL A 164 -11.76 -3.76 4.26
N GLU A 165 -12.06 -3.38 3.02
CA GLU A 165 -11.69 -4.16 1.82
C GLU A 165 -10.84 -3.28 0.91
N MET A 166 -9.85 -3.87 0.25
CA MET A 166 -8.95 -3.17 -0.67
C MET A 166 -9.06 -3.75 -2.07
N LYS A 167 -9.23 -2.88 -3.06
CA LYS A 167 -9.40 -3.24 -4.48
C LYS A 167 -8.46 -2.42 -5.36
N PRO A 168 -7.72 -3.03 -6.31
CA PRO A 168 -6.98 -2.25 -7.30
C PRO A 168 -7.94 -1.43 -8.15
N ALA A 169 -7.59 -0.16 -8.41
CA ALA A 169 -8.48 0.78 -9.10
C ALA A 169 -7.79 1.60 -10.21
N SER A 170 -6.56 1.22 -10.60
CA SER A 170 -5.70 2.09 -11.43
C SER A 170 -5.79 1.81 -12.92
N SER A 171 -5.90 0.54 -13.28
CA SER A 171 -5.70 0.08 -14.66
C SER A 171 -6.93 -0.58 -15.24
N GLY A 172 -8.03 -0.66 -14.49
CA GLY A 172 -9.20 -1.44 -14.88
C GLY A 172 -8.97 -2.94 -14.72
N GLU A 173 -8.28 -3.34 -13.66
CA GLU A 173 -8.07 -4.74 -13.31
C GLU A 173 -9.42 -5.45 -13.16
N CYS A 174 -9.57 -6.58 -13.85
CA CYS A 174 -10.73 -7.45 -13.72
C CYS A 174 -10.59 -8.26 -12.43
N LEU A 175 -11.60 -8.19 -11.56
CA LEU A 175 -11.62 -8.86 -10.26
C LEU A 175 -12.74 -9.89 -10.22
N ARG A 176 -12.52 -11.00 -9.52
CA ARG A 176 -13.58 -11.98 -9.31
C ARG A 176 -14.56 -11.41 -8.30
N ALA A 177 -15.85 -11.47 -8.61
CA ALA A 177 -16.94 -11.16 -7.69
C ALA A 177 -17.71 -12.46 -7.37
N GLU A 178 -18.65 -12.42 -6.43
CA GLU A 178 -19.44 -13.59 -6.04
C GLU A 178 -20.23 -14.20 -7.22
N ASN A 179 -20.75 -13.36 -8.11
CA ASN A 179 -21.55 -13.78 -9.27
C ASN A 179 -21.03 -13.20 -10.60
N GLY A 180 -19.72 -13.27 -10.83
CA GLY A 180 -19.10 -12.87 -12.08
C GLY A 180 -17.80 -12.14 -11.84
N THR A 181 -17.54 -11.08 -12.59
CA THR A 181 -16.37 -10.22 -12.39
C THR A 181 -16.76 -8.76 -12.19
N GLN A 182 -15.82 -7.96 -11.70
CA GLN A 182 -16.01 -6.53 -11.48
C GLN A 182 -14.72 -5.75 -11.78
N VAL A 183 -14.86 -4.50 -12.20
CA VAL A 183 -13.74 -3.59 -12.46
C VAL A 183 -13.95 -2.28 -11.71
N TYR A 184 -12.88 -1.80 -11.08
CA TYR A 184 -12.82 -0.46 -10.49
C TYR A 184 -12.00 0.46 -11.38
N VAL A 185 -12.62 1.48 -11.96
CA VAL A 185 -11.95 2.44 -12.84
C VAL A 185 -11.91 3.81 -12.17
N LEU A 186 -10.72 4.23 -11.77
CA LEU A 186 -10.51 5.55 -11.20
C LEU A 186 -10.53 6.63 -12.30
N ALA A 187 -11.27 7.72 -12.09
CA ALA A 187 -11.23 8.88 -12.97
C ALA A 187 -9.86 9.58 -12.87
N SER A 188 -9.45 10.28 -13.94
CA SER A 188 -8.17 11.01 -13.97
C SER A 188 -8.01 12.06 -12.86
N SER A 189 -9.11 12.63 -12.37
CA SER A 189 -9.13 13.57 -11.23
C SER A 189 -8.90 12.89 -9.89
N SER A 190 -9.01 11.56 -9.80
CA SER A 190 -9.01 10.78 -8.55
C SER A 190 -10.15 11.12 -7.58
N SER A 191 -11.09 11.98 -7.98
CA SER A 191 -12.23 12.39 -7.15
C SER A 191 -13.40 11.42 -7.26
N ASN A 192 -13.47 10.68 -8.37
CA ASN A 192 -14.56 9.78 -8.69
C ASN A 192 -13.97 8.45 -9.18
N MET A 193 -14.71 7.37 -8.98
CA MET A 193 -14.41 6.03 -9.48
C MET A 193 -15.69 5.40 -10.01
N THR A 194 -15.59 4.53 -11.00
CA THR A 194 -16.71 3.69 -11.42
C THR A 194 -16.47 2.24 -11.02
N LEU A 195 -17.50 1.60 -10.48
CA LEU A 195 -17.59 0.15 -10.33
C LEU A 195 -18.42 -0.37 -11.49
N GLN A 196 -17.85 -1.32 -12.24
CA GLN A 196 -18.50 -2.00 -13.35
C GLN A 196 -18.65 -3.47 -12.99
N ASP A 197 -19.87 -3.98 -12.96
CA ASP A 197 -20.18 -5.37 -12.64
C ASP A 197 -20.50 -6.14 -13.93
N PHE A 198 -19.88 -7.31 -14.08
CA PHE A 198 -20.00 -8.23 -15.20
C PHE A 198 -20.63 -9.54 -14.71
N GLU A 199 -21.94 -9.54 -14.52
CA GLU A 199 -22.66 -10.67 -13.92
C GLU A 199 -22.58 -11.94 -14.79
N GLY A 200 -22.23 -13.07 -14.16
CA GLY A 200 -22.09 -14.36 -14.82
C GLY A 200 -20.87 -14.48 -15.75
N SER A 201 -20.12 -13.41 -15.95
CA SER A 201 -18.90 -13.43 -16.76
C SER A 201 -17.69 -13.81 -15.93
N ASP A 202 -16.80 -14.62 -16.50
CA ASP A 202 -15.50 -14.95 -15.92
C ASP A 202 -14.40 -13.97 -16.36
N ASP A 203 -14.72 -13.08 -17.29
CA ASP A 203 -13.86 -12.01 -17.78
C ASP A 203 -14.60 -10.66 -17.84
N CYS A 204 -13.84 -9.57 -17.94
CA CYS A 204 -14.40 -8.20 -18.00
C CYS A 204 -14.39 -7.67 -19.44
N LEU A 205 -14.71 -8.51 -20.43
CA LEU A 205 -14.66 -8.16 -21.86
C LEU A 205 -16.03 -7.74 -22.44
N GLU A 206 -17.12 -8.16 -21.80
CA GLU A 206 -18.47 -7.86 -22.25
C GLU A 206 -18.93 -6.44 -21.88
N GLU A 207 -20.18 -6.07 -22.19
CA GLU A 207 -20.77 -4.82 -21.70
C GLU A 207 -21.17 -4.99 -20.23
N PRO A 208 -20.78 -4.06 -19.33
CA PRO A 208 -21.13 -4.19 -17.92
C PRO A 208 -22.65 -4.08 -17.72
N GLN A 209 -23.24 -5.04 -17.01
CA GLN A 209 -24.67 -5.04 -16.70
C GLN A 209 -25.03 -3.96 -15.68
N ARG A 210 -24.07 -3.58 -14.81
CA ARG A 210 -24.24 -2.50 -13.83
C ARG A 210 -23.02 -1.59 -13.80
N VAL A 211 -23.25 -0.28 -13.83
CA VAL A 211 -22.21 0.73 -13.66
C VAL A 211 -22.62 1.68 -12.54
N ILE A 212 -21.82 1.72 -11.48
CA ILE A 212 -22.04 2.59 -10.31
C ILE A 212 -20.97 3.66 -10.28
N ASN A 213 -21.39 4.93 -10.18
CA ASN A 213 -20.50 6.05 -9.93
C ASN A 213 -20.30 6.26 -8.43
N ILE A 214 -19.04 6.25 -8.00
CA ILE A 214 -18.61 6.40 -6.62
C ILE A 214 -17.82 7.70 -6.50
N PHE A 215 -18.19 8.55 -5.56
CA PHE A 215 -17.47 9.77 -5.19
C PHE A 215 -16.52 9.43 -4.04
N ILE A 216 -15.23 9.66 -4.26
CA ILE A 216 -14.19 9.35 -3.29
C ILE A 216 -14.33 10.28 -2.08
N GLY A 217 -14.29 9.71 -0.87
CA GLY A 217 -14.48 10.39 0.40
C GLY A 217 -15.93 10.71 0.75
N ALA A 218 -16.90 10.36 -0.10
CA ALA A 218 -18.31 10.51 0.25
C ALA A 218 -18.77 9.39 1.19
N CYS A 219 -19.60 9.74 2.17
CA CYS A 219 -20.23 8.79 3.07
C CYS A 219 -21.61 8.39 2.53
N TYR A 220 -21.82 7.08 2.35
CA TYR A 220 -23.04 6.51 1.80
C TYR A 220 -23.79 5.73 2.88
N PRO A 221 -25.13 5.89 2.98
CA PRO A 221 -25.91 5.10 3.91
C PRO A 221 -25.96 3.63 3.48
N LEU A 222 -25.88 2.72 4.45
CA LEU A 222 -26.09 1.29 4.28
C LEU A 222 -27.17 0.85 5.28
N GLY A 223 -28.41 0.72 4.83
CA GLY A 223 -29.52 0.44 5.75
C GLY A 223 -29.86 1.65 6.65
N ILE A 224 -30.23 1.38 7.91
CA ILE A 224 -30.77 2.39 8.84
C ILE A 224 -29.66 2.99 9.71
N ASP A 225 -28.70 2.18 10.13
CA ASP A 225 -27.73 2.46 11.18
C ASP A 225 -26.27 2.29 10.74
N GLN A 226 -26.02 1.89 9.49
CA GLN A 226 -24.67 1.70 8.97
C GLN A 226 -24.39 2.66 7.81
N SER A 227 -23.10 2.81 7.52
CA SER A 227 -22.61 3.59 6.39
C SER A 227 -21.33 2.99 5.84
N PHE A 228 -20.98 3.41 4.63
CA PHE A 228 -19.71 3.07 4.02
C PHE A 228 -19.11 4.25 3.28
N MET A 229 -17.79 4.23 3.14
CA MET A 229 -17.03 5.22 2.39
C MET A 229 -15.97 4.52 1.56
N TRP A 230 -15.73 5.07 0.37
CA TRP A 230 -14.59 4.69 -0.46
C TRP A 230 -13.52 5.78 -0.38
N THR A 231 -12.28 5.37 -0.16
CA THR A 231 -11.11 6.26 -0.23
C THR A 231 -10.10 5.70 -1.22
N ILE A 232 -9.17 6.54 -1.70
CA ILE A 232 -8.04 6.06 -2.49
C ILE A 232 -6.82 6.09 -1.58
N SER A 233 -6.18 4.93 -1.43
CA SER A 233 -4.86 4.85 -0.82
C SER A 233 -3.86 5.47 -1.79
N GLU A 234 -3.56 6.76 -1.59
CA GLU A 234 -2.43 7.38 -2.26
C GLU A 234 -1.11 6.80 -1.74
N PRO A 235 -0.05 6.76 -2.58
CA PRO A 235 1.29 6.52 -2.08
C PRO A 235 1.57 7.48 -0.91
N LYS A 236 1.83 6.94 0.29
CA LYS A 236 2.06 7.73 1.50
C LYS A 236 3.20 8.69 1.23
N ARG A 237 2.91 9.99 1.09
CA ARG A 237 3.93 11.04 1.12
C ARG A 237 4.55 11.02 2.51
N VAL A 238 5.82 10.62 2.59
CA VAL A 238 6.59 10.86 3.82
C VAL A 238 6.76 12.36 3.91
N VAL A 239 6.00 13.01 4.80
CA VAL A 239 6.26 14.40 5.14
C VAL A 239 7.51 14.41 6.02
N THR A 240 8.68 14.61 5.41
CA THR A 240 9.92 14.92 6.14
C THR A 240 9.80 16.32 6.74
N GLY A 241 9.08 16.40 7.87
CA GLY A 241 8.71 17.65 8.52
C GLY A 241 9.22 17.75 9.95
N LEU A 242 10.45 17.34 10.25
CA LEU A 242 11.15 17.80 11.45
C LEU A 242 12.09 18.95 11.07
N SER A 243 11.49 20.09 10.73
CA SER A 243 12.18 21.37 10.87
C SER A 243 12.37 21.58 12.37
N LEU A 244 13.51 21.14 12.89
CA LEU A 244 14.00 21.55 14.21
C LEU A 244 14.16 23.07 14.17
N ALA A 245 13.09 23.78 14.54
CA ALA A 245 13.16 25.18 14.87
C ALA A 245 14.20 25.31 15.97
N THR A 246 15.40 25.72 15.59
CA THR A 246 16.49 25.97 16.51
C THR A 246 16.00 27.09 17.43
N PRO A 247 15.88 26.86 18.75
CA PRO A 247 15.52 27.94 19.65
C PRO A 247 16.65 28.96 19.59
N ARG A 248 16.39 30.13 18.99
CA ARG A 248 17.24 31.31 19.13
C ARG A 248 17.35 31.60 20.63
N ARG A 249 18.46 31.17 21.24
CA ARG A 249 18.86 31.58 22.58
C ARG A 249 18.92 33.10 22.60
N ALA A 250 17.93 33.72 23.21
CA ALA A 250 18.04 35.10 23.67
C ALA A 250 19.13 35.13 24.75
N SER A 251 20.30 35.68 24.41
CA SER A 251 21.38 35.92 25.35
C SER A 251 20.98 37.05 26.30
N THR A 252 20.50 36.70 27.47
CA THR A 252 20.39 37.62 28.61
C THR A 252 21.79 37.76 29.23
N LEU A 253 22.41 38.91 29.02
CA LEU A 253 23.62 39.34 29.71
C LEU A 253 23.29 39.62 31.19
N PRO A 254 23.99 39.03 32.16
CA PRO A 254 23.87 39.46 33.54
C PRO A 254 24.68 40.75 33.75
N PHE A 255 23.98 41.77 34.21
CA PHE A 255 24.54 42.93 34.90
C PHE A 255 25.39 42.44 36.08
N MET A 256 26.72 42.50 35.96
CA MET A 256 27.62 42.30 37.10
C MET A 256 28.02 43.68 37.62
N LEU A 257 27.33 44.10 38.67
CA LEU A 257 27.66 45.22 39.52
C LEU A 257 28.91 44.85 40.32
N ILE A 258 30.06 45.43 40.00
CA ILE A 258 31.25 45.40 40.87
C ILE A 258 31.42 46.79 41.47
N LEU A 259 31.08 46.86 42.74
CA LEU A 259 31.29 47.99 43.64
C LEU A 259 32.36 47.51 44.63
N LEU A 260 33.55 48.11 44.61
CA LEU A 260 34.50 48.03 45.73
C LEU A 260 35.46 49.24 45.69
N LEU A 261 35.29 50.07 46.72
CA LEU A 261 36.16 51.14 47.17
C LEU A 261 37.53 50.61 47.64
N THR A 262 38.54 51.50 47.67
CA THR A 262 39.59 51.78 48.70
C THR A 262 40.88 52.24 47.99
N SER A 263 41.32 53.51 48.01
CA SER A 263 41.96 54.32 49.07
C SER A 263 43.49 54.45 48.89
N LEU A 264 44.03 55.69 49.03
CA LEU A 264 45.44 56.14 49.08
C LEU A 264 46.20 56.08 47.73
N LEU A 265 46.90 57.12 47.24
CA LEU A 265 47.62 58.26 47.83
C LEU A 265 47.38 59.55 47.03
#